data_AF-A0A6A6K963-F1
#
_entry.id   AF-A0A6A6K963-F1
#
_cell.length_a   1.000
_cell.length_b   1.000
_cell.length_c   1.000
_cell.angle_alpha   90.00
_cell.angle_beta   90.00
_cell.angle_gamma   90.00
#
_symmetry.space_group_name_H-M   'P 1'
#
loop_
_entity.id
_entity.type
_entity.pdbx_description
1 polymer ?
#
loop_
_entity_poly.entity_id
_entity_poly.type
_entity_poly.pdbx_seq_one_letter_code
_entity_poly.pdbx_strand_id
1 'polypeptide(L)'
;MKPSIHSGYVSPLSISGQQNEEFPQDGQFVQSDQFVQTDVPNESDAGAHQVEDNNLLWPVLPGDSGEGLPYAPIDWPYPGDVWTWRVGRRFNSSGYFQDRFLYLPKRLGKQSFASKAAIANYIQSEFPGSNIDAFFASFAWKIPVKIQPPAKEEPAISTLENPQQDEKVAGQEEKKEENFDSGWGKRRRSKRKTRHSSRQAVPNDEGGVFSTEESIVEPIPEDFDNYLNSLEDILTQPVSETQGLSSASMDSYTAQNELAEARIQKDPTLNAEQLVKLKLIEEISSFSEVFLESRELIEQVDEFFATLEGKKAKVASLKNEYNELKEKTDQLQSQVDSNLLTVQEIDNQIALLQSRRAELTNAIETNKEAKVEVTYAQKMVANAIPKVVNEIQLANSRLPELELKKKNALKRESEILAKFAPLQGFSL
;
A
#
# COMPACT_ATOMS: atom_id res chain seq x y z
N MET A 1 50.58 -38.85 42.77
CA MET A 1 51.42 -38.82 44.00
C MET A 1 52.34 -37.61 43.95
N LYS A 2 52.78 -37.05 45.08
CA LYS A 2 53.91 -36.09 45.19
C LYS A 2 55.18 -36.86 45.63
N PRO A 3 56.39 -36.38 45.30
CA PRO A 3 57.17 -35.47 46.18
C PRO A 3 57.33 -34.06 45.57
N SER A 4 57.62 -32.95 46.27
CA SER A 4 58.55 -32.63 47.39
C SER A 4 60.00 -32.42 46.90
N ILE A 5 60.46 -31.21 46.53
CA ILE A 5 60.73 -29.93 47.27
C ILE A 5 62.24 -29.71 47.51
N HIS A 6 62.77 -28.64 46.91
CA HIS A 6 63.74 -27.66 47.43
C HIS A 6 63.30 -26.31 46.83
N SER A 7 62.96 -25.24 47.56
CA SER A 7 63.64 -24.52 48.66
C SER A 7 64.74 -23.58 48.13
N GLY A 8 64.48 -22.25 48.15
CA GLY A 8 65.32 -21.23 47.50
C GLY A 8 64.79 -19.79 47.62
N TYR A 9 64.63 -19.30 48.85
CA TYR A 9 64.39 -17.90 49.28
C TYR A 9 65.51 -16.92 48.77
N VAL A 10 65.37 -15.61 48.49
CA VAL A 10 64.26 -14.62 48.28
C VAL A 10 64.80 -13.48 47.36
N SER A 11 63.93 -12.67 46.74
CA SER A 11 64.23 -11.30 46.25
C SER A 11 64.53 -10.31 47.40
N PRO A 12 65.02 -9.07 47.15
CA PRO A 12 64.05 -7.96 46.97
C PRO A 12 64.48 -6.74 46.11
N LEU A 13 63.48 -5.96 45.69
CA LEU A 13 63.41 -4.48 45.52
C LEU A 13 64.62 -3.66 44.99
N SER A 14 64.32 -2.83 43.98
CA SER A 14 64.53 -1.37 44.06
C SER A 14 63.60 -0.61 43.11
N ILE A 15 63.18 0.60 43.51
CA ILE A 15 62.31 1.50 42.72
C ILE A 15 62.98 2.87 42.61
N SER A 16 63.32 3.26 41.38
CA SER A 16 63.50 4.65 40.89
C SER A 16 63.71 4.60 39.36
N GLY A 17 63.30 5.58 38.57
CA GLY A 17 62.48 6.77 38.86
C GLY A 17 62.75 7.87 37.83
N GLN A 18 61.71 8.64 37.44
CA GLN A 18 61.79 9.78 36.49
C GLN A 18 62.07 9.37 35.01
N GLN A 19 61.64 10.09 33.96
CA GLN A 19 60.65 11.19 33.84
C GLN A 19 60.17 11.37 32.37
N ASN A 20 59.03 12.07 32.23
CA ASN A 20 58.59 12.88 31.08
C ASN A 20 58.12 12.22 29.75
N GLU A 21 56.94 12.71 29.32
CA GLU A 21 56.52 13.09 27.96
C GLU A 21 56.87 12.22 26.74
N GLU A 22 55.85 11.56 26.18
CA GLU A 22 55.27 12.02 24.91
C GLU A 22 53.79 11.59 24.78
N PHE A 23 52.98 12.34 24.03
CA PHE A 23 51.59 11.99 23.70
C PHE A 23 51.52 11.51 22.24
N PRO A 24 51.20 10.24 21.97
CA PRO A 24 50.73 9.81 20.66
C PRO A 24 49.24 10.18 20.53
N GLN A 25 48.94 11.21 19.74
CA GLN A 25 47.62 11.29 19.11
C GLN A 25 47.62 10.34 17.90
N ASP A 26 47.12 9.12 18.08
CA ASP A 26 46.57 8.32 16.98
C ASP A 26 45.69 7.20 17.55
N GLY A 27 44.51 7.00 16.95
CA GLY A 27 43.45 6.21 17.58
C GLY A 27 42.14 6.14 16.81
N GLN A 28 42.20 5.99 15.49
CA GLN A 28 41.02 5.57 14.72
C GLN A 28 40.57 4.18 15.20
N PHE A 29 39.32 4.05 15.66
CA PHE A 29 38.74 2.72 15.88
C PHE A 29 37.56 2.46 14.94
N VAL A 30 37.90 1.68 13.92
CA VAL A 30 37.11 1.13 12.81
C VAL A 30 35.65 0.82 13.18
N GLN A 31 34.73 1.32 12.36
CA GLN A 31 33.35 0.85 12.27
C GLN A 31 33.32 -0.48 11.50
N SER A 32 32.82 -1.55 12.11
CA SER A 32 32.92 -2.91 11.56
C SER A 32 31.72 -3.30 10.70
N ASP A 33 31.72 -2.90 9.44
CA ASP A 33 30.85 -3.50 8.42
C ASP A 33 31.44 -4.85 7.97
N GLN A 34 30.64 -5.91 8.01
CA GLN A 34 31.01 -7.23 7.51
C GLN A 34 30.04 -7.67 6.40
N PHE A 35 30.31 -7.20 5.18
CA PHE A 35 29.66 -7.72 3.98
C PHE A 35 30.10 -9.16 3.72
N VAL A 36 29.14 -10.01 3.31
CA VAL A 36 29.40 -11.32 2.69
C VAL A 36 28.85 -11.24 1.27
N GLN A 37 29.65 -11.64 0.27
CA GLN A 37 29.34 -11.40 -1.14
C GLN A 37 29.78 -12.58 -2.02
N THR A 38 28.82 -13.42 -2.39
CA THR A 38 28.82 -14.49 -3.42
C THR A 38 27.35 -14.92 -3.58
N ASP A 39 26.77 -15.16 -4.76
CA ASP A 39 27.33 -15.31 -6.12
C ASP A 39 26.48 -14.56 -7.18
N VAL A 40 26.98 -14.50 -8.42
CA VAL A 40 26.33 -13.88 -9.58
C VAL A 40 26.08 -14.92 -10.67
N PRO A 41 24.84 -15.07 -11.17
CA PRO A 41 24.56 -15.57 -12.52
C PRO A 41 24.43 -14.40 -13.51
N ASN A 42 25.14 -14.51 -14.63
CA ASN A 42 25.00 -13.61 -15.78
C ASN A 42 23.73 -13.96 -16.56
N GLU A 43 22.86 -12.97 -16.85
CA GLU A 43 22.09 -12.96 -18.10
C GLU A 43 21.77 -11.51 -18.54
N SER A 44 21.35 -11.34 -19.79
CA SER A 44 21.55 -10.08 -20.53
C SER A 44 20.32 -9.55 -21.26
N ASP A 45 20.19 -8.22 -21.23
CA ASP A 45 19.45 -7.35 -22.16
C ASP A 45 17.91 -7.24 -21.98
N ALA A 46 17.37 -6.16 -22.56
CA ALA A 46 15.95 -5.80 -22.75
C ALA A 46 15.05 -5.69 -21.51
N GLY A 47 14.79 -4.45 -21.03
CA GLY A 47 13.67 -4.20 -20.12
C GLY A 47 13.73 -2.91 -19.31
N ALA A 48 13.58 -1.74 -19.95
CA ALA A 48 13.49 -0.45 -19.25
C ALA A 48 12.12 -0.23 -18.57
N HIS A 49 11.78 -1.09 -17.60
CA HIS A 49 10.60 -0.91 -16.76
C HIS A 49 10.79 0.29 -15.82
N GLN A 50 9.86 1.24 -15.89
CA GLN A 50 9.76 2.33 -14.93
C GLN A 50 9.29 1.74 -13.60
N VAL A 51 10.21 1.56 -12.66
CA VAL A 51 9.86 1.17 -11.28
C VAL A 51 9.08 2.32 -10.66
N GLU A 52 7.90 2.03 -10.12
CA GLU A 52 7.05 3.06 -9.54
C GLU A 52 7.50 3.43 -8.12
N ASP A 53 8.08 4.62 -7.94
CA ASP A 53 8.42 5.22 -6.63
C ASP A 53 7.20 5.58 -5.76
N ASN A 54 6.05 4.95 -5.99
CA ASN A 54 4.75 5.29 -5.40
C ASN A 54 4.66 4.99 -3.89
N ASN A 55 5.55 4.15 -3.35
CA ASN A 55 5.49 3.68 -1.96
C ASN A 55 6.02 4.68 -0.90
N LEU A 56 6.49 5.87 -1.28
CA LEU A 56 7.01 6.90 -0.35
C LEU A 56 6.10 8.14 -0.18
N LEU A 57 4.93 8.16 -0.82
CA LEU A 57 4.06 9.34 -0.90
C LEU A 57 2.77 9.18 -0.07
N TRP A 58 2.74 9.81 1.12
CA TRP A 58 1.61 9.80 2.05
C TRP A 58 0.32 10.38 1.45
N PRO A 59 -0.77 9.58 1.27
CA PRO A 59 -2.02 10.07 0.69
C PRO A 59 -2.71 11.15 1.54
N VAL A 60 -3.19 12.22 0.90
CA VAL A 60 -3.78 13.41 1.55
C VAL A 60 -5.27 13.57 1.24
N LEU A 61 -6.00 14.36 2.04
CA LEU A 61 -7.46 14.52 1.95
C LEU A 61 -7.89 15.64 0.98
N PRO A 62 -9.11 15.58 0.41
CA PRO A 62 -9.64 16.60 -0.51
C PRO A 62 -9.78 18.01 0.09
N GLY A 63 -8.79 18.87 -0.19
CA GLY A 63 -8.70 20.25 0.26
C GLY A 63 -7.44 20.57 1.07
N ASP A 64 -6.66 19.56 1.45
CA ASP A 64 -5.45 19.66 2.27
C ASP A 64 -4.37 20.57 1.65
N SER A 65 -3.51 21.08 2.53
CA SER A 65 -2.34 21.90 2.19
C SER A 65 -1.22 21.71 3.20
N GLY A 66 0.02 21.88 2.75
CA GLY A 66 1.21 21.82 3.60
C GLY A 66 2.36 22.66 3.06
N GLU A 67 3.47 22.69 3.79
CA GLU A 67 4.70 23.40 3.39
C GLU A 67 5.82 22.37 3.13
N GLY A 68 6.60 22.53 2.07
CA GLY A 68 7.77 21.70 1.75
C GLY A 68 7.50 20.27 1.29
N LEU A 69 8.52 19.41 1.48
CA LEU A 69 8.57 18.04 1.00
C LEU A 69 7.50 17.13 1.65
N PRO A 70 7.03 16.08 0.96
CA PRO A 70 7.47 15.63 -0.38
C PRO A 70 6.80 16.36 -1.54
N TYR A 71 5.81 17.24 -1.31
CA TYR A 71 4.93 17.76 -2.36
C TYR A 71 5.22 19.19 -2.84
N ALA A 72 6.13 19.90 -2.18
CA ALA A 72 6.66 21.19 -2.59
C ALA A 72 8.18 21.26 -2.37
N PRO A 73 8.92 22.07 -3.15
CA PRO A 73 10.36 22.23 -2.95
C PRO A 73 10.68 23.03 -1.69
N ILE A 74 11.88 22.79 -1.16
CA ILE A 74 12.49 23.51 -0.04
C ILE A 74 13.86 24.04 -0.48
N ASP A 75 14.36 25.06 0.23
CA ASP A 75 15.65 25.71 -0.01
C ASP A 75 15.84 26.27 -1.44
N TRP A 76 14.72 26.50 -2.15
CA TRP A 76 14.69 27.00 -3.53
C TRP A 76 13.81 28.26 -3.66
N PRO A 77 14.29 29.35 -4.28
CA PRO A 77 15.58 29.50 -4.98
C PRO A 77 16.77 29.78 -4.06
N TYR A 78 16.52 30.08 -2.77
CA TYR A 78 17.56 30.30 -1.77
C TYR A 78 17.30 29.43 -0.53
N PRO A 79 18.34 29.04 0.23
CA PRO A 79 18.17 28.39 1.52
C PRO A 79 17.17 29.10 2.44
N GLY A 80 16.34 28.32 3.12
CA GLY A 80 15.21 28.76 3.93
C GLY A 80 13.94 29.14 3.17
N ASP A 81 13.91 29.17 1.83
CA ASP A 81 12.66 29.31 1.08
C ASP A 81 11.89 27.99 1.05
N VAL A 82 10.75 27.95 1.74
CA VAL A 82 9.81 26.82 1.73
C VAL A 82 8.59 27.19 0.89
N TRP A 83 8.32 26.40 -0.14
CA TRP A 83 7.09 26.53 -0.94
C TRP A 83 5.93 25.82 -0.25
N THR A 84 4.70 26.25 -0.51
CA THR A 84 3.50 25.58 0.04
C THR A 84 2.67 24.96 -1.06
N TRP A 85 2.10 23.78 -0.80
CA TRP A 85 1.27 23.03 -1.73
C TRP A 85 -0.17 22.96 -1.23
N ARG A 86 -1.12 22.79 -2.14
CA ARG A 86 -2.53 22.54 -1.83
C ARG A 86 -3.18 21.65 -2.87
N VAL A 87 -4.08 20.76 -2.44
CA VAL A 87 -4.97 20.00 -3.32
C VAL A 87 -6.38 20.59 -3.33
N GLY A 88 -7.08 20.45 -4.45
CA GLY A 88 -8.50 20.75 -4.55
C GLY A 88 -9.37 19.54 -4.17
N ARG A 89 -10.48 19.34 -4.89
CA ARG A 89 -11.40 18.23 -4.62
C ARG A 89 -11.45 17.18 -5.74
N ARG A 90 -11.02 17.50 -6.95
CA ARG A 90 -11.07 16.58 -8.10
C ARG A 90 -9.84 15.69 -8.13
N PHE A 91 -10.06 14.40 -8.32
CA PHE A 91 -9.03 13.39 -8.55
C PHE A 91 -9.39 12.51 -9.75
N ASN A 92 -8.41 11.77 -10.27
CA ASN A 92 -8.62 10.83 -11.37
C ASN A 92 -8.85 9.39 -10.85
N SER A 93 -9.26 8.49 -11.75
CA SER A 93 -9.42 7.05 -11.46
C SER A 93 -8.11 6.39 -11.02
N SER A 94 -6.95 6.97 -11.35
CA SER A 94 -5.63 6.54 -10.91
C SER A 94 -5.27 6.97 -9.46
N GLY A 95 -6.20 7.56 -8.71
CA GLY A 95 -5.98 7.90 -7.28
C GLY A 95 -5.16 9.17 -7.02
N TYR A 96 -4.98 10.07 -8.00
CA TYR A 96 -4.22 11.31 -7.84
C TYR A 96 -5.08 12.57 -8.03
N PHE A 97 -4.77 13.63 -7.29
CA PHE A 97 -5.43 14.92 -7.44
C PHE A 97 -5.18 15.57 -8.81
N GLN A 98 -6.25 16.01 -9.47
CA GLN A 98 -6.20 16.84 -10.67
C GLN A 98 -5.96 18.31 -10.30
N ASP A 99 -6.63 18.77 -9.25
CA ASP A 99 -6.50 20.13 -8.72
C ASP A 99 -5.29 20.21 -7.79
N ARG A 100 -4.15 20.72 -8.27
CA ARG A 100 -2.89 20.77 -7.52
C ARG A 100 -2.19 22.12 -7.67
N PHE A 101 -2.05 22.85 -6.56
CA PHE A 101 -1.49 24.19 -6.52
C PHE A 101 -0.14 24.21 -5.79
N LEU A 102 0.79 25.03 -6.27
CA LEU A 102 1.94 25.54 -5.50
C LEU A 102 1.74 27.03 -5.23
N TYR A 103 2.26 27.51 -4.10
CA TYR A 103 2.38 28.91 -3.74
C TYR A 103 3.84 29.26 -3.51
N LEU A 104 4.22 30.49 -3.84
CA LEU A 104 5.56 31.00 -3.60
C LEU A 104 5.92 31.02 -2.10
N PRO A 105 7.21 30.88 -1.76
CA PRO A 105 7.74 31.26 -0.46
C PRO A 105 7.33 32.69 -0.10
N LYS A 106 7.06 32.93 1.19
CA LYS A 106 6.56 34.21 1.72
C LYS A 106 7.46 35.42 1.37
N ARG A 107 8.75 35.17 1.07
CA ARG A 107 9.76 36.13 0.59
C ARG A 107 9.59 36.56 -0.86
N LEU A 108 9.09 35.68 -1.75
CA LEU A 108 8.89 35.98 -3.18
C LEU A 108 7.50 36.52 -3.50
N GLY A 109 6.55 36.46 -2.55
CA GLY A 109 5.27 37.16 -2.62
C GLY A 109 4.04 36.25 -2.47
N LYS A 110 2.94 36.63 -3.12
CA LYS A 110 1.63 35.97 -3.01
C LYS A 110 1.09 35.53 -4.38
N GLN A 111 1.88 34.72 -5.09
CA GLN A 111 1.46 34.08 -6.34
C GLN A 111 1.24 32.58 -6.13
N SER A 112 0.34 32.00 -6.94
CA SER A 112 0.09 30.57 -6.98
C SER A 112 0.02 30.04 -8.41
N PHE A 113 0.30 28.76 -8.58
CA PHE A 113 0.39 28.10 -9.89
C PHE A 113 -0.31 26.74 -9.86
N ALA A 114 -1.17 26.50 -10.85
CA ALA A 114 -1.97 25.28 -10.99
C ALA A 114 -1.43 24.28 -12.03
N SER A 115 -0.30 24.58 -12.69
CA SER A 115 0.28 23.72 -13.73
C SER A 115 1.81 23.80 -13.75
N LYS A 116 2.47 22.74 -14.22
CA LYS A 116 3.94 22.74 -14.41
C LYS A 116 4.41 23.85 -15.35
N ALA A 117 3.70 24.06 -16.46
CA ALA A 117 4.06 25.08 -17.45
C ALA A 117 4.03 26.51 -16.88
N ALA A 118 3.06 26.85 -16.03
CA ALA A 118 3.00 28.16 -15.40
C ALA A 118 4.19 28.42 -14.46
N ILE A 119 4.67 27.38 -13.75
CA ILE A 119 5.86 27.46 -12.89
C ILE A 119 7.14 27.51 -13.72
N ALA A 120 7.26 26.67 -14.76
CA ALA A 120 8.41 26.67 -15.65
C ALA A 120 8.65 28.06 -16.27
N ASN A 121 7.58 28.70 -16.78
CA ASN A 121 7.64 30.06 -17.32
C ASN A 121 8.06 31.09 -16.27
N TYR A 122 7.54 31.00 -15.03
CA TYR A 122 7.91 31.89 -13.92
C TYR A 122 9.37 31.72 -13.49
N ILE A 123 9.84 30.47 -13.37
CA ILE A 123 11.25 30.18 -13.04
C ILE A 123 12.16 30.71 -14.15
N GLN A 124 11.77 30.57 -15.41
CA GLN A 124 12.54 31.06 -16.55
C GLN A 124 12.56 32.61 -16.65
N SER A 125 11.53 33.31 -16.15
CA SER A 125 11.51 34.80 -16.13
C SER A 125 12.25 35.39 -14.93
N GLU A 126 11.96 34.91 -13.71
CA GLU A 126 12.51 35.49 -12.48
C GLU A 126 13.91 34.97 -12.13
N PHE A 127 14.24 33.73 -12.54
CA PHE A 127 15.52 33.08 -12.23
C PHE A 127 16.20 32.50 -13.49
N PRO A 128 16.59 33.33 -14.48
CA PRO A 128 17.20 32.85 -15.72
C PRO A 128 18.44 31.99 -15.49
N GLY A 129 18.52 30.86 -16.20
CA GLY A 129 19.59 29.86 -16.04
C GLY A 129 19.32 28.79 -14.99
N SER A 130 18.20 28.85 -14.26
CA SER A 130 17.77 27.77 -13.36
C SER A 130 17.49 26.46 -14.11
N ASN A 131 17.91 25.33 -13.54
CA ASN A 131 17.56 24.01 -14.04
C ASN A 131 16.13 23.63 -13.61
N ILE A 132 15.18 23.78 -14.54
CA ILE A 132 13.74 23.53 -14.33
C ILE A 132 13.46 22.05 -14.07
N ASP A 133 14.21 21.13 -14.68
CA ASP A 133 14.04 19.69 -14.49
C ASP A 133 14.52 19.26 -13.11
N ALA A 134 15.66 19.80 -12.63
CA ALA A 134 16.13 19.60 -11.26
C ALA A 134 15.13 20.14 -10.22
N PHE A 135 14.50 21.29 -10.49
CA PHE A 135 13.41 21.81 -9.65
C PHE A 135 12.21 20.85 -9.59
N PHE A 136 11.77 20.29 -10.73
CA PHE A 136 10.66 19.32 -10.74
C PHE A 136 11.03 17.92 -10.28
N ALA A 137 12.31 17.58 -10.21
CA ALA A 137 12.82 16.34 -9.63
C ALA A 137 12.98 16.43 -8.10
N SER A 138 13.08 17.63 -7.53
CA SER A 138 13.28 17.79 -6.08
C SER A 138 12.04 17.54 -5.22
N PHE A 139 10.87 17.28 -5.82
CA PHE A 139 9.61 17.02 -5.10
C PHE A 139 8.60 16.25 -5.97
N ALA A 140 7.69 15.50 -5.34
CA ALA A 140 6.64 14.77 -6.01
C ALA A 140 5.55 15.72 -6.54
N TRP A 141 5.41 15.81 -7.86
CA TRP A 141 4.35 16.61 -8.48
C TRP A 141 2.96 15.99 -8.30
N LYS A 142 2.82 14.68 -8.55
CA LYS A 142 1.55 13.97 -8.34
C LYS A 142 1.35 13.77 -6.83
N ILE A 143 0.16 14.10 -6.32
CA ILE A 143 -0.19 13.92 -4.90
C ILE A 143 -1.29 12.84 -4.83
N PRO A 144 -1.06 11.72 -4.12
CA PRO A 144 -2.04 10.65 -3.99
C PRO A 144 -3.18 11.02 -3.03
N VAL A 145 -4.36 10.46 -3.29
CA VAL A 145 -5.62 10.76 -2.59
C VAL A 145 -5.87 9.74 -1.50
N LYS A 146 -6.08 10.20 -0.27
CA LYS A 146 -6.62 9.37 0.80
C LYS A 146 -8.12 9.24 0.62
N ILE A 147 -8.54 8.17 -0.06
CA ILE A 147 -9.94 7.78 -0.16
C ILE A 147 -10.44 7.41 1.24
N GLN A 148 -11.20 8.29 1.87
CA GLN A 148 -12.00 7.91 3.04
C GLN A 148 -13.17 7.05 2.57
N PRO A 149 -13.50 5.93 3.25
CA PRO A 149 -14.81 5.32 3.07
C PRO A 149 -15.89 6.36 3.44
N PRO A 150 -17.06 6.35 2.78
CA PRO A 150 -18.06 7.40 2.96
C PRO A 150 -18.50 7.48 4.43
N ALA A 151 -18.27 8.63 5.04
CA ALA A 151 -18.75 8.91 6.39
C ALA A 151 -20.27 8.74 6.42
N LYS A 152 -20.77 7.98 7.40
CA LYS A 152 -22.22 7.79 7.60
C LYS A 152 -22.88 9.16 7.76
N GLU A 153 -23.89 9.43 6.94
CA GLU A 153 -24.71 10.63 7.08
C GLU A 153 -25.40 10.61 8.45
N GLU A 154 -25.22 11.66 9.26
CA GLU A 154 -26.12 11.97 10.36
C GLU A 154 -27.37 12.69 9.81
N PRO A 155 -28.57 12.10 9.86
CA PRO A 155 -29.80 12.80 9.51
C PRO A 155 -30.32 13.57 10.72
N ALA A 156 -30.06 14.87 10.77
CA ALA A 156 -30.54 15.73 11.85
C ALA A 156 -32.06 16.03 11.77
N ILE A 157 -32.63 16.46 12.91
CA ILE A 157 -33.94 17.13 13.09
C ILE A 157 -35.19 16.23 13.12
N SER A 158 -35.81 16.09 14.30
CA SER A 158 -37.06 16.82 14.59
C SER A 158 -37.45 16.78 16.07
N THR A 159 -38.08 17.86 16.55
CA THR A 159 -38.60 17.99 17.91
C THR A 159 -39.98 18.65 17.86
N LEU A 160 -41.00 17.92 18.31
CA LEU A 160 -42.39 18.28 18.62
C LEU A 160 -43.05 16.93 19.04
N GLU A 161 -43.86 16.80 20.09
CA GLU A 161 -44.50 17.79 20.98
C GLU A 161 -44.75 17.14 22.37
N ASN A 162 -44.91 17.94 23.43
CA ASN A 162 -45.14 17.48 24.82
C ASN A 162 -46.67 17.26 25.05
N PRO A 163 -47.17 16.54 26.10
CA PRO A 163 -47.06 16.99 27.51
C PRO A 163 -46.98 15.89 28.60
N GLN A 164 -46.32 16.19 29.73
CA GLN A 164 -46.88 16.25 31.12
C GLN A 164 -45.72 16.47 32.14
N GLN A 165 -45.78 17.54 32.96
CA GLN A 165 -46.10 17.57 34.40
C GLN A 165 -45.07 16.88 35.34
N ASP A 166 -44.60 17.47 36.45
CA ASP A 166 -44.56 18.86 36.97
C ASP A 166 -43.63 18.88 38.24
N GLU A 167 -43.15 19.97 38.85
CA GLU A 167 -43.35 21.43 38.68
C GLU A 167 -42.04 22.20 39.10
N LYS A 168 -42.15 23.51 39.40
CA LYS A 168 -41.39 24.39 40.34
C LYS A 168 -40.09 23.89 41.05
N VAL A 169 -39.10 24.74 41.37
CA VAL A 169 -39.13 26.15 41.87
C VAL A 169 -37.98 27.03 41.29
N ALA A 170 -38.16 28.36 41.34
CA ALA A 170 -37.25 29.47 40.98
C ALA A 170 -35.82 29.45 41.59
N GLY A 171 -34.86 30.29 41.14
CA GLY A 171 -34.93 31.46 40.23
C GLY A 171 -33.58 31.80 39.54
N GLN A 172 -33.57 32.60 38.47
CA GLN A 172 -33.29 34.07 38.45
C GLN A 172 -31.89 34.47 38.96
N GLU A 173 -31.07 35.25 38.23
CA GLU A 173 -31.13 35.82 36.86
C GLU A 173 -29.66 35.99 36.33
N GLU A 174 -29.22 36.72 35.29
CA GLU A 174 -29.76 37.88 34.56
C GLU A 174 -29.44 37.84 33.04
N LYS A 175 -28.79 38.86 32.46
CA LYS A 175 -28.68 39.11 30.98
C LYS A 175 -27.20 39.24 30.56
N LYS A 176 -26.77 39.17 29.29
CA LYS A 176 -27.16 39.85 28.03
C LYS A 176 -26.73 38.99 26.80
N GLU A 177 -27.44 38.96 25.66
CA GLU A 177 -27.50 39.94 24.55
C GLU A 177 -26.09 40.25 23.95
N GLU A 178 -25.87 40.27 22.63
CA GLU A 178 -26.74 40.77 21.54
C GLU A 178 -26.93 39.80 20.33
N ASN A 179 -27.72 40.23 19.34
CA ASN A 179 -28.12 39.49 18.12
C ASN A 179 -27.26 39.85 16.89
N PHE A 180 -27.31 39.01 15.84
CA PHE A 180 -27.41 39.49 14.44
C PHE A 180 -28.23 38.53 13.57
N ASP A 181 -28.78 39.02 12.45
CA ASP A 181 -30.01 38.51 11.80
C ASP A 181 -29.81 37.99 10.35
N SER A 182 -30.90 37.42 9.80
CA SER A 182 -31.14 36.91 8.42
C SER A 182 -30.64 35.49 8.09
N GLY A 183 -31.33 34.70 7.25
CA GLY A 183 -32.67 34.88 6.69
C GLY A 183 -32.95 34.08 5.40
N TRP A 184 -34.20 33.62 5.22
CA TRP A 184 -34.76 32.94 4.02
C TRP A 184 -34.22 31.50 3.79
N GLY A 185 -34.96 30.52 3.21
CA GLY A 185 -36.36 30.47 2.76
C GLY A 185 -36.83 29.02 2.50
N LYS A 186 -38.16 28.75 2.47
CA LYS A 186 -38.76 27.40 2.48
C LYS A 186 -39.20 26.89 1.09
N ARG A 187 -39.02 25.60 0.77
CA ARG A 187 -39.85 24.80 -0.18
C ARG A 187 -39.54 23.28 -0.13
N ARG A 188 -40.38 22.41 -0.70
CA ARG A 188 -41.41 21.62 0.04
C ARG A 188 -41.77 20.29 -0.69
N ARG A 189 -41.87 19.17 0.04
CA ARG A 189 -42.59 17.91 -0.28
C ARG A 189 -42.16 17.06 -1.51
N SER A 190 -41.72 15.83 -1.24
CA SER A 190 -42.18 14.62 -1.96
C SER A 190 -42.75 13.60 -0.95
N LYS A 191 -43.03 12.33 -1.34
CA LYS A 191 -43.98 11.45 -0.60
C LYS A 191 -43.86 9.95 -0.95
N ARG A 192 -43.98 9.06 0.07
CA ARG A 192 -44.14 7.56 0.06
C ARG A 192 -42.88 6.72 0.36
N LYS A 193 -42.93 5.41 0.74
CA LYS A 193 -43.83 4.63 1.66
C LYS A 193 -43.46 3.10 1.66
N THR A 194 -42.81 2.55 2.70
CA THR A 194 -42.76 1.11 3.09
C THR A 194 -42.05 1.05 4.46
N ARG A 195 -42.52 0.42 5.55
CA ARG A 195 -42.97 -0.96 5.85
C ARG A 195 -41.88 -2.04 5.86
N HIS A 196 -41.13 -2.16 6.96
CA HIS A 196 -40.77 -3.41 7.66
C HIS A 196 -40.65 -3.04 9.16
N SER A 197 -41.28 -3.69 10.14
CA SER A 197 -41.40 -5.12 10.53
C SER A 197 -40.26 -5.54 11.46
N SER A 198 -40.63 -5.93 12.68
CA SER A 198 -39.77 -6.12 13.85
C SER A 198 -38.74 -7.26 13.75
N ARG A 199 -37.63 -7.11 14.48
CA ARG A 199 -36.96 -8.21 15.21
C ARG A 199 -36.24 -7.68 16.46
N GLN A 200 -35.84 -8.59 17.36
CA GLN A 200 -35.42 -8.30 18.73
C GLN A 200 -33.88 -8.21 18.87
N ALA A 201 -33.42 -7.66 20.00
CA ALA A 201 -32.06 -7.82 20.54
C ALA A 201 -31.87 -9.26 21.10
N VAL A 202 -30.71 -9.75 21.61
CA VAL A 202 -29.56 -9.12 22.31
C VAL A 202 -28.20 -9.79 21.89
N PRO A 203 -27.04 -9.82 22.61
CA PRO A 203 -25.79 -9.28 22.03
C PRO A 203 -24.53 -10.20 22.05
N ASN A 204 -23.37 -9.62 21.69
CA ASN A 204 -21.97 -10.09 21.87
C ASN A 204 -21.55 -11.30 20.99
N ASP A 205 -20.27 -11.59 20.73
CA ASP A 205 -19.02 -11.09 21.35
C ASP A 205 -17.84 -10.93 20.33
N GLU A 206 -16.62 -10.65 20.82
CA GLU A 206 -15.38 -10.36 20.08
C GLU A 206 -14.93 -11.41 19.03
N GLY A 207 -14.24 -10.94 17.98
CA GLY A 207 -13.58 -11.81 16.98
C GLY A 207 -13.27 -11.11 15.65
N GLY A 208 -12.24 -10.26 15.62
CA GLY A 208 -11.85 -9.46 14.43
C GLY A 208 -11.14 -10.25 13.32
N VAL A 209 -11.76 -11.34 12.83
CA VAL A 209 -11.30 -12.03 11.62
C VAL A 209 -11.53 -11.11 10.41
N PHE A 210 -10.57 -11.04 9.49
CA PHE A 210 -10.77 -10.41 8.19
C PHE A 210 -11.73 -11.28 7.38
N SER A 211 -13.03 -11.03 7.51
CA SER A 211 -14.03 -11.68 6.68
C SER A 211 -13.78 -11.30 5.22
N THR A 212 -13.19 -12.21 4.47
CA THR A 212 -13.43 -12.30 3.03
C THR A 212 -14.94 -12.35 2.86
N GLU A 213 -15.53 -11.25 2.39
CA GLU A 213 -16.88 -11.32 1.80
C GLU A 213 -16.74 -12.14 0.53
N GLU A 214 -16.84 -13.47 0.67
CA GLU A 214 -17.06 -14.37 -0.45
C GLU A 214 -18.32 -13.86 -1.16
N SER A 215 -18.09 -13.19 -2.28
CA SER A 215 -19.14 -12.83 -3.22
C SER A 215 -19.96 -14.09 -3.48
N ILE A 216 -21.27 -14.02 -3.30
CA ILE A 216 -22.18 -15.15 -3.49
C ILE A 216 -22.30 -15.43 -5.00
N VAL A 217 -21.24 -16.01 -5.53
CA VAL A 217 -21.18 -16.67 -6.83
C VAL A 217 -21.84 -18.03 -6.61
N GLU A 218 -22.92 -18.31 -7.35
CA GLU A 218 -23.50 -19.66 -7.34
C GLU A 218 -22.42 -20.64 -7.83
N PRO A 219 -22.07 -21.68 -7.05
CA PRO A 219 -20.95 -22.54 -7.39
C PRO A 219 -21.23 -23.27 -8.70
N ILE A 220 -20.22 -23.33 -9.57
CA ILE A 220 -20.26 -24.15 -10.78
C ILE A 220 -20.51 -25.59 -10.34
N PRO A 221 -21.47 -26.33 -10.95
CA PRO A 221 -21.75 -27.70 -10.55
C PRO A 221 -20.49 -28.58 -10.62
N GLU A 222 -20.24 -29.37 -9.57
CA GLU A 222 -19.02 -30.17 -9.40
C GLU A 222 -18.74 -31.13 -10.60
N ASP A 223 -19.79 -31.58 -11.28
CA ASP A 223 -19.75 -32.44 -12.47
C ASP A 223 -19.80 -31.69 -13.83
N PHE A 224 -19.74 -30.35 -13.86
CA PHE A 224 -19.90 -29.60 -15.12
C PHE A 224 -18.78 -29.90 -16.14
N ASP A 225 -17.55 -30.13 -15.66
CA ASP A 225 -16.43 -30.59 -16.52
C ASP A 225 -16.71 -31.98 -17.12
N ASN A 226 -17.32 -32.88 -16.34
CA ASN A 226 -17.71 -34.22 -16.82
C ASN A 226 -18.78 -34.12 -17.92
N TYR A 227 -19.73 -33.19 -17.79
CA TYR A 227 -20.69 -32.86 -18.83
C TYR A 227 -20.02 -32.29 -20.10
N LEU A 228 -19.09 -31.33 -19.98
CA LEU A 228 -18.37 -30.77 -21.14
C LEU A 228 -17.51 -31.80 -21.89
N ASN A 229 -16.99 -32.81 -21.18
CA ASN A 229 -16.30 -33.93 -21.79
C ASN A 229 -17.27 -34.88 -22.51
N SER A 230 -18.46 -35.14 -21.95
CA SER A 230 -19.51 -35.95 -22.58
C SER A 230 -20.12 -35.34 -23.86
N LEU A 231 -19.90 -34.04 -24.14
CA LEU A 231 -20.41 -33.39 -25.35
C LEU A 231 -19.63 -33.75 -26.63
N GLU A 232 -18.41 -34.28 -26.52
CA GLU A 232 -17.53 -34.48 -27.68
C GLU A 232 -18.12 -35.46 -28.71
N ASP A 233 -18.73 -36.55 -28.25
CA ASP A 233 -19.43 -37.56 -29.07
C ASP A 233 -20.68 -37.01 -29.77
N ILE A 234 -21.20 -35.84 -29.36
CA ILE A 234 -22.37 -35.19 -29.95
C ILE A 234 -21.93 -34.13 -30.99
N LEU A 235 -20.85 -33.41 -30.70
CA LEU A 235 -20.29 -32.41 -31.61
C LEU A 235 -19.67 -33.06 -32.86
N THR A 236 -18.97 -34.19 -32.68
CA THR A 236 -18.23 -34.89 -33.74
C THR A 236 -19.07 -35.74 -34.69
N GLN A 237 -20.39 -35.90 -34.47
CA GLN A 237 -21.25 -36.70 -35.35
C GLN A 237 -21.37 -36.06 -36.75
N PRO A 238 -21.06 -36.82 -37.83
CA PRO A 238 -21.17 -36.31 -39.19
C PRO A 238 -22.64 -36.11 -39.58
N VAL A 239 -22.91 -34.97 -40.21
CA VAL A 239 -24.21 -34.66 -40.82
C VAL A 239 -24.17 -35.14 -42.27
N SER A 240 -25.09 -36.02 -42.65
CA SER A 240 -25.08 -36.67 -43.98
C SER A 240 -25.33 -35.68 -45.11
N GLU A 241 -24.37 -35.54 -46.03
CA GLU A 241 -24.52 -34.70 -47.23
C GLU A 241 -25.60 -35.26 -48.19
N THR A 242 -26.75 -34.60 -48.26
CA THR A 242 -27.70 -34.74 -49.37
C THR A 242 -27.14 -34.03 -50.61
N GLN A 243 -26.73 -34.79 -51.64
CA GLN A 243 -26.17 -34.22 -52.86
C GLN A 243 -27.23 -33.39 -53.63
N GLY A 244 -27.13 -32.07 -53.55
CA GLY A 244 -28.11 -31.14 -54.12
C GLY A 244 -28.26 -31.27 -55.65
N LEU A 245 -29.46 -31.65 -56.08
CA LEU A 245 -29.84 -31.62 -57.50
C LEU A 245 -30.24 -30.19 -57.90
N SER A 246 -29.56 -29.65 -58.92
CA SER A 246 -29.71 -28.24 -59.32
C SER A 246 -31.13 -27.90 -59.79
N SER A 247 -31.75 -26.89 -59.17
CA SER A 247 -33.11 -26.43 -59.48
C SER A 247 -33.28 -25.88 -60.90
N ALA A 248 -32.19 -25.40 -61.52
CA ALA A 248 -32.18 -24.75 -62.84
C ALA A 248 -32.64 -25.64 -64.02
N SER A 249 -32.88 -26.93 -63.77
CA SER A 249 -33.42 -27.86 -64.77
C SER A 249 -34.93 -27.69 -64.98
N MET A 250 -35.69 -27.45 -63.90
CA MET A 250 -37.14 -27.71 -63.85
C MET A 250 -37.97 -26.75 -64.70
N ASP A 251 -37.66 -25.45 -64.65
CA ASP A 251 -38.41 -24.40 -65.36
C ASP A 251 -38.43 -24.61 -66.88
N SER A 252 -37.43 -25.32 -67.42
CA SER A 252 -37.34 -25.67 -68.83
C SER A 252 -38.32 -26.78 -69.26
N TYR A 253 -38.74 -27.64 -68.33
CA TYR A 253 -39.67 -28.75 -68.58
C TYR A 253 -41.12 -28.31 -68.44
N THR A 254 -41.46 -27.48 -67.45
CA THR A 254 -42.83 -26.95 -67.27
C THR A 254 -43.32 -26.25 -68.54
N ALA A 255 -42.50 -25.37 -69.12
CA ALA A 255 -42.81 -24.66 -70.36
C ALA A 255 -42.85 -25.58 -71.61
N GLN A 256 -42.17 -26.73 -71.58
CA GLN A 256 -42.27 -27.74 -72.66
C GLN A 256 -43.55 -28.59 -72.53
N ASN A 257 -44.01 -28.86 -71.31
CA ASN A 257 -45.25 -29.61 -71.08
C ASN A 257 -46.48 -28.80 -71.50
N GLU A 258 -46.59 -27.51 -71.17
CA GLU A 258 -47.70 -26.66 -71.67
C GLU A 258 -47.79 -26.64 -73.20
N LEU A 259 -46.63 -26.58 -73.88
CA LEU A 259 -46.53 -26.64 -75.34
C LEU A 259 -46.90 -28.03 -75.92
N ALA A 260 -46.70 -29.09 -75.13
CA ALA A 260 -47.09 -30.45 -75.50
C ALA A 260 -48.59 -30.71 -75.27
N GLU A 261 -49.15 -30.29 -74.13
CA GLU A 261 -50.58 -30.41 -73.82
C GLU A 261 -51.46 -29.68 -74.84
N ALA A 262 -51.03 -28.50 -75.31
CA ALA A 262 -51.68 -27.77 -76.40
C ALA A 262 -51.80 -28.57 -77.72
N ARG A 263 -50.99 -29.62 -77.92
CA ARG A 263 -51.05 -30.52 -79.09
C ARG A 263 -51.91 -31.77 -78.88
N ILE A 264 -52.43 -32.03 -77.68
CA ILE A 264 -53.17 -33.26 -77.35
C ILE A 264 -54.62 -33.23 -77.91
N GLN A 265 -55.15 -32.06 -78.28
CA GLN A 265 -56.52 -31.96 -78.78
C GLN A 265 -56.72 -32.53 -80.20
N LYS A 266 -57.06 -33.83 -80.24
CA LYS A 266 -57.82 -34.53 -81.29
C LYS A 266 -57.10 -34.83 -82.61
N ASP A 267 -56.00 -35.59 -82.57
CA ASP A 267 -55.46 -36.27 -83.76
C ASP A 267 -55.64 -37.81 -83.65
N PRO A 268 -56.47 -38.45 -84.49
CA PRO A 268 -56.79 -39.89 -84.38
C PRO A 268 -55.73 -40.82 -84.99
N THR A 269 -54.54 -40.31 -85.31
CA THR A 269 -53.48 -41.06 -86.04
C THR A 269 -52.30 -41.54 -85.18
N LEU A 270 -52.37 -41.35 -83.86
CA LEU A 270 -51.26 -41.61 -82.92
C LEU A 270 -50.82 -43.08 -82.87
N ASN A 271 -49.52 -43.31 -83.11
CA ASN A 271 -48.84 -44.60 -82.91
C ASN A 271 -48.73 -44.94 -81.41
N ALA A 272 -48.66 -46.23 -81.07
CA ALA A 272 -48.53 -46.73 -79.69
C ALA A 272 -47.35 -46.09 -78.93
N GLU A 273 -46.21 -45.85 -79.60
CA GLU A 273 -45.05 -45.15 -79.01
C GLU A 273 -45.37 -43.69 -78.62
N GLN A 274 -46.21 -43.01 -79.41
CA GLN A 274 -46.66 -41.64 -79.10
C GLN A 274 -47.70 -41.67 -77.96
N LEU A 275 -48.56 -42.69 -77.91
CA LEU A 275 -49.51 -42.91 -76.82
C LEU A 275 -48.80 -43.15 -75.48
N VAL A 276 -47.68 -43.91 -75.47
CA VAL A 276 -46.82 -44.09 -74.29
C VAL A 276 -46.18 -42.77 -73.85
N LYS A 277 -45.71 -41.94 -74.79
CA LYS A 277 -45.16 -40.61 -74.47
C LYS A 277 -46.22 -39.65 -73.90
N LEU A 278 -47.45 -39.70 -74.40
CA LEU A 278 -48.58 -38.93 -73.86
C LEU A 278 -48.93 -39.38 -72.44
N LYS A 279 -48.97 -40.69 -72.18
CA LYS A 279 -49.17 -41.23 -70.82
C LYS A 279 -48.05 -40.85 -69.86
N LEU A 280 -46.80 -40.77 -70.34
CA LEU A 280 -45.68 -40.25 -69.55
C LEU A 280 -45.87 -38.77 -69.19
N ILE A 281 -46.42 -37.94 -70.08
CA ILE A 281 -46.69 -36.51 -69.80
C ILE A 281 -47.80 -36.36 -68.73
N GLU A 282 -48.87 -37.14 -68.85
CA GLU A 282 -49.94 -37.21 -67.84
C GLU A 282 -49.39 -37.64 -66.45
N GLU A 283 -48.51 -38.65 -66.43
CA GLU A 283 -47.81 -39.08 -65.22
C GLU A 283 -46.86 -38.00 -64.67
N ILE A 284 -46.10 -37.30 -65.53
CA ILE A 284 -45.21 -36.20 -65.10
C ILE A 284 -45.99 -35.06 -64.44
N SER A 285 -47.14 -34.67 -65.00
CA SER A 285 -47.99 -33.64 -64.37
C SER A 285 -48.48 -34.10 -62.98
N SER A 286 -48.81 -35.39 -62.81
CA SER A 286 -49.15 -35.99 -61.50
C SER A 286 -47.98 -36.01 -60.50
N PHE A 287 -46.76 -36.25 -60.96
CA PHE A 287 -45.55 -36.24 -60.10
C PHE A 287 -45.03 -34.83 -59.76
N SER A 288 -45.53 -33.77 -60.42
CA SER A 288 -45.03 -32.41 -60.25
C SER A 288 -45.23 -31.83 -58.84
N GLU A 289 -46.38 -32.11 -58.22
CA GLU A 289 -46.73 -31.69 -56.86
C GLU A 289 -45.78 -32.35 -55.84
N VAL A 290 -45.66 -33.68 -55.89
CA VAL A 290 -44.78 -34.48 -55.03
C VAL A 290 -43.30 -34.07 -55.18
N PHE A 291 -42.87 -33.67 -56.38
CA PHE A 291 -41.52 -33.15 -56.61
C PHE A 291 -41.28 -31.79 -55.94
N LEU A 292 -42.27 -30.89 -55.97
CA LEU A 292 -42.17 -29.58 -55.32
C LEU A 292 -42.18 -29.72 -53.79
N GLU A 293 -43.06 -30.56 -53.23
CA GLU A 293 -43.04 -30.92 -51.80
C GLU A 293 -41.69 -31.53 -51.39
N SER A 294 -41.13 -32.43 -52.21
CA SER A 294 -39.81 -33.03 -51.96
C SER A 294 -38.69 -32.01 -51.99
N ARG A 295 -38.76 -31.00 -52.86
CA ARG A 295 -37.75 -29.92 -52.93
C ARG A 295 -37.86 -28.98 -51.73
N GLU A 296 -39.07 -28.58 -51.33
CA GLU A 296 -39.27 -27.76 -50.13
C GLU A 296 -38.77 -28.50 -48.88
N LEU A 297 -39.01 -29.81 -48.78
CA LEU A 297 -38.49 -30.65 -47.70
C LEU A 297 -36.95 -30.67 -47.68
N ILE A 298 -36.29 -30.78 -48.84
CA ILE A 298 -34.82 -30.69 -48.94
C ILE A 298 -34.33 -29.32 -48.47
N GLU A 299 -34.94 -28.22 -48.93
CA GLU A 299 -34.58 -26.86 -48.53
C GLU A 299 -34.75 -26.65 -47.00
N GLN A 300 -35.82 -27.18 -46.39
CA GLN A 300 -36.03 -27.15 -44.93
C GLN A 300 -35.02 -28.03 -44.16
N VAL A 301 -34.62 -29.17 -44.71
CA VAL A 301 -33.62 -30.08 -44.11
C VAL A 301 -32.22 -29.47 -44.16
N ASP A 302 -31.84 -28.84 -45.27
CA ASP A 302 -30.57 -28.13 -45.41
C ASP A 302 -30.49 -26.91 -44.47
N GLU A 303 -31.58 -26.14 -44.32
CA GLU A 303 -31.66 -25.05 -43.31
C GLU A 303 -31.53 -25.58 -41.88
N PHE A 304 -32.20 -26.70 -41.55
CA PHE A 304 -32.08 -27.35 -40.25
C PHE A 304 -30.63 -27.79 -39.97
N PHE A 305 -29.95 -28.40 -40.94
CA PHE A 305 -28.57 -28.84 -40.78
C PHE A 305 -27.58 -27.68 -40.67
N ALA A 306 -27.72 -26.62 -41.48
CA ALA A 306 -26.92 -25.41 -41.32
C ALA A 306 -27.12 -24.77 -39.93
N THR A 307 -28.36 -24.76 -39.43
CA THR A 307 -28.72 -24.28 -38.10
C THR A 307 -28.16 -25.17 -36.98
N LEU A 308 -28.10 -26.49 -37.18
CA LEU A 308 -27.53 -27.45 -36.24
C LEU A 308 -26.02 -27.31 -36.13
N GLU A 309 -25.32 -27.22 -37.26
CA GLU A 309 -23.85 -27.12 -37.29
C GLU A 309 -23.38 -25.76 -36.72
N GLY A 310 -24.10 -24.68 -37.00
CA GLY A 310 -23.89 -23.38 -36.34
C GLY A 310 -24.09 -23.43 -34.81
N LYS A 311 -24.99 -24.27 -34.29
CA LYS A 311 -25.16 -24.49 -32.84
C LYS A 311 -24.02 -25.33 -32.26
N LYS A 312 -23.58 -26.40 -32.92
CA LYS A 312 -22.40 -27.18 -32.51
C LYS A 312 -21.15 -26.31 -32.41
N ALA A 313 -20.87 -25.52 -33.44
CA ALA A 313 -19.73 -24.60 -33.47
C ALA A 313 -19.78 -23.59 -32.31
N LYS A 314 -20.97 -23.07 -31.95
CA LYS A 314 -21.15 -22.21 -30.78
C LYS A 314 -20.88 -22.93 -29.46
N VAL A 315 -21.29 -24.19 -29.31
CA VAL A 315 -21.00 -25.00 -28.10
C VAL A 315 -19.50 -25.26 -27.97
N ALA A 316 -18.79 -25.58 -29.06
CA ALA A 316 -17.34 -25.72 -29.06
C ALA A 316 -16.62 -24.41 -28.66
N SER A 317 -17.08 -23.26 -29.16
CA SER A 317 -16.56 -21.94 -28.76
C SER A 317 -16.74 -21.67 -27.26
N LEU A 318 -17.91 -21.98 -26.71
CA LEU A 318 -18.20 -21.78 -25.28
C LEU A 318 -17.42 -22.74 -24.37
N LYS A 319 -17.17 -23.99 -24.83
CA LYS A 319 -16.31 -24.96 -24.11
C LYS A 319 -14.88 -24.44 -23.96
N ASN A 320 -14.34 -23.81 -25.01
CA ASN A 320 -13.01 -23.20 -24.97
C ASN A 320 -12.97 -21.96 -24.07
N GLU A 321 -13.97 -21.06 -24.17
CA GLU A 321 -14.08 -19.86 -23.33
C GLU A 321 -14.20 -20.23 -21.84
N TYR A 322 -14.97 -21.26 -21.50
CA TYR A 322 -15.06 -21.79 -20.14
C TYR A 322 -13.70 -22.31 -19.62
N ASN A 323 -12.98 -23.11 -20.41
CA ASN A 323 -11.67 -23.63 -20.01
C ASN A 323 -10.67 -22.49 -19.76
N GLU A 324 -10.62 -21.49 -20.64
CA GLU A 324 -9.81 -20.29 -20.45
C GLU A 324 -10.17 -19.50 -19.18
N LEU A 325 -11.47 -19.39 -18.85
CA LEU A 325 -11.92 -18.72 -17.63
C LEU A 325 -11.59 -19.53 -16.38
N LYS A 326 -11.64 -20.86 -16.45
CA LYS A 326 -11.21 -21.75 -15.37
C LYS A 326 -9.72 -21.60 -15.08
N GLU A 327 -8.85 -21.67 -16.09
CA GLU A 327 -7.40 -21.47 -15.93
C GLU A 327 -7.07 -20.10 -15.33
N LYS A 328 -7.78 -19.03 -15.74
CA LYS A 328 -7.65 -17.68 -15.16
C LYS A 328 -8.13 -17.61 -13.71
N THR A 329 -9.13 -18.42 -13.33
CA THR A 329 -9.63 -18.53 -11.95
C THR A 329 -8.62 -19.25 -11.06
N ASP A 330 -8.08 -20.38 -11.51
CA ASP A 330 -7.03 -21.13 -10.81
C ASP A 330 -5.76 -20.27 -10.63
N GLN A 331 -5.38 -19.50 -11.68
CA GLN A 331 -4.28 -18.54 -11.61
C GLN A 331 -4.53 -17.46 -10.55
N LEU A 332 -5.70 -16.81 -10.56
CA LEU A 332 -6.06 -15.77 -9.59
C LEU A 332 -6.10 -16.32 -8.16
N GLN A 333 -6.61 -17.53 -7.95
CA GLN A 333 -6.58 -18.19 -6.64
C GLN A 333 -5.14 -18.39 -6.14
N SER A 334 -4.25 -18.93 -6.98
CA SER A 334 -2.83 -19.08 -6.62
C SER A 334 -2.13 -17.75 -6.29
N GLN A 335 -2.55 -16.65 -6.94
CA GLN A 335 -2.05 -15.31 -6.65
C GLN A 335 -2.61 -14.77 -5.34
N VAL A 336 -3.89 -15.02 -5.01
CA VAL A 336 -4.51 -14.66 -3.73
C VAL A 336 -3.81 -15.39 -2.58
N ASP A 337 -3.56 -16.70 -2.70
CA ASP A 337 -2.89 -17.50 -1.68
C ASP A 337 -1.44 -17.07 -1.46
N SER A 338 -0.71 -16.78 -2.55
CA SER A 338 0.65 -16.23 -2.49
C SER A 338 0.68 -14.85 -1.81
N ASN A 339 -0.23 -13.96 -2.19
CA ASN A 339 -0.35 -12.64 -1.57
C ASN A 339 -0.67 -12.75 -0.06
N LEU A 340 -1.58 -13.65 0.33
CA LEU A 340 -1.94 -13.89 1.73
C LEU A 340 -0.72 -14.30 2.58
N LEU A 341 0.15 -15.17 2.06
CA LEU A 341 1.41 -15.53 2.73
C LEU A 341 2.36 -14.33 2.88
N THR A 342 2.47 -13.45 1.86
CA THR A 342 3.30 -12.24 1.99
C THR A 342 2.74 -11.23 3.00
N VAL A 343 1.42 -11.11 3.14
CA VAL A 343 0.79 -10.27 4.17
C VAL A 343 1.11 -10.81 5.57
N GLN A 344 0.98 -12.12 5.78
CA GLN A 344 1.31 -12.76 7.06
C GLN A 344 2.78 -12.54 7.46
N GLU A 345 3.71 -12.58 6.50
CA GLU A 345 5.12 -12.29 6.76
C GLU A 345 5.39 -10.80 7.07
N ILE A 346 4.68 -9.89 6.42
CA ILE A 346 4.73 -8.46 6.76
C ILE A 346 4.23 -8.23 8.21
N ASP A 347 3.14 -8.90 8.62
CA ASP A 347 2.63 -8.81 10.00
C ASP A 347 3.63 -9.36 11.04
N ASN A 348 4.32 -10.47 10.73
CA ASN A 348 5.42 -11.00 11.57
C ASN A 348 6.53 -9.95 11.78
N GLN A 349 6.96 -9.29 10.69
CA GLN A 349 8.00 -8.27 10.74
C GLN A 349 7.54 -7.01 11.49
N ILE A 350 6.28 -6.60 11.33
CA ILE A 350 5.66 -5.51 12.09
C ILE A 350 5.67 -5.83 13.59
N ALA A 351 5.29 -7.05 14.00
CA ALA A 351 5.32 -7.46 15.39
C ALA A 351 6.74 -7.43 15.99
N LEU A 352 7.75 -7.91 15.25
CA LEU A 352 9.15 -7.85 15.66
C LEU A 352 9.65 -6.41 15.83
N LEU A 353 9.33 -5.52 14.89
CA LEU A 353 9.69 -4.10 14.96
C LEU A 353 8.99 -3.37 16.12
N GLN A 354 7.73 -3.70 16.41
CA GLN A 354 6.99 -3.16 17.57
C GLN A 354 7.64 -3.60 18.89
N SER A 355 8.02 -4.88 19.01
CA SER A 355 8.76 -5.39 20.18
C SER A 355 10.09 -4.64 20.36
N ARG A 356 10.91 -4.54 19.31
CA ARG A 356 12.19 -3.83 19.35
C ARG A 356 12.04 -2.34 19.70
N ARG A 357 10.95 -1.70 19.24
CA ARG A 357 10.62 -0.32 19.63
C ARG A 357 10.30 -0.19 21.12
N ALA A 358 9.63 -1.17 21.73
CA ALA A 358 9.37 -1.18 23.18
C ALA A 358 10.67 -1.35 23.98
N GLU A 359 11.55 -2.28 23.61
CA GLU A 359 12.87 -2.46 24.22
C GLU A 359 13.67 -1.14 24.24
N LEU A 360 13.80 -0.49 23.08
CA LEU A 360 14.55 0.76 22.93
C LEU A 360 13.89 1.92 23.71
N THR A 361 12.56 1.97 23.79
CA THR A 361 11.85 2.98 24.59
C THR A 361 12.18 2.83 26.08
N ASN A 362 12.15 1.61 26.60
CA ASN A 362 12.50 1.33 28.00
C ASN A 362 13.98 1.63 28.30
N ALA A 363 14.87 1.28 27.37
CA ALA A 363 16.31 1.60 27.48
C ALA A 363 16.60 3.11 27.41
N ILE A 364 15.79 3.89 26.67
CA ILE A 364 15.90 5.35 26.68
C ILE A 364 15.46 5.93 28.03
N GLU A 365 14.38 5.42 28.64
CA GLU A 365 13.89 5.95 29.91
C GLU A 365 14.88 5.71 31.07
N THR A 366 15.37 4.47 31.23
CA THR A 366 16.35 4.14 32.28
C THR A 366 17.67 4.92 32.11
N ASN A 367 18.10 5.18 30.87
CA ASN A 367 19.27 6.04 30.62
C ASN A 367 19.02 7.52 30.94
N LYS A 368 17.78 8.04 30.86
CA LYS A 368 17.45 9.38 31.37
C LYS A 368 17.58 9.43 32.90
N GLU A 369 17.04 8.43 33.60
CA GLU A 369 17.08 8.35 35.06
C GLU A 369 18.53 8.28 35.58
N ALA A 370 19.34 7.36 35.04
CA ALA A 370 20.75 7.24 35.36
C ALA A 370 21.53 8.54 35.07
N LYS A 371 21.21 9.24 33.96
CA LYS A 371 21.80 10.55 33.65
C LYS A 371 21.44 11.62 34.70
N VAL A 372 20.22 11.61 35.25
CA VAL A 372 19.82 12.55 36.31
C VAL A 372 20.60 12.27 37.60
N GLU A 373 20.76 11.00 37.99
CA GLU A 373 21.56 10.62 39.17
C GLU A 373 23.03 11.03 39.02
N VAL A 374 23.66 10.71 37.88
CA VAL A 374 25.05 11.10 37.58
C VAL A 374 25.21 12.63 37.57
N THR A 375 24.25 13.37 37.02
CA THR A 375 24.26 14.84 37.02
C THR A 375 24.15 15.41 38.45
N TYR A 376 23.36 14.78 39.32
CA TYR A 376 23.27 15.15 40.74
C TYR A 376 24.59 14.89 41.47
N ALA A 377 25.19 13.70 41.29
CA ALA A 377 26.49 13.36 41.87
C ALA A 377 27.60 14.32 41.40
N GLN A 378 27.64 14.63 40.09
CA GLN A 378 28.57 15.60 39.50
C GLN A 378 28.41 16.99 40.15
N LYS A 379 27.17 17.46 40.35
CA LYS A 379 26.87 18.73 41.04
C LYS A 379 27.35 18.71 42.50
N MET A 380 27.20 17.60 43.21
CA MET A 380 27.70 17.47 44.59
C MET A 380 29.23 17.54 44.66
N VAL A 381 29.94 16.87 43.75
CA VAL A 381 31.41 16.94 43.65
C VAL A 381 31.89 18.35 43.28
N ALA A 382 31.26 19.00 42.30
CA ALA A 382 31.58 20.36 41.89
C ALA A 382 31.42 21.39 43.03
N ASN A 383 30.44 21.19 43.92
CA ASN A 383 30.23 22.01 45.12
C ASN A 383 31.19 21.68 46.28
N ALA A 384 31.87 20.52 46.24
CA ALA A 384 32.81 20.09 47.28
C ALA A 384 34.24 20.57 46.99
N ILE A 385 34.68 20.51 45.72
CA ILE A 385 36.06 20.85 45.31
C ILE A 385 36.51 22.25 45.83
N PRO A 386 35.75 23.35 45.67
CA PRO A 386 36.18 24.67 46.16
C PRO A 386 36.37 24.73 47.68
N LYS A 387 35.61 23.94 48.46
CA LYS A 387 35.72 23.91 49.92
C LYS A 387 37.05 23.28 50.34
N VAL A 388 37.35 22.10 49.78
CA VAL A 388 38.61 21.38 50.02
C VAL A 388 39.81 22.19 49.53
N VAL A 389 39.69 22.87 48.38
CA VAL A 389 40.74 23.79 47.89
C VAL A 389 40.98 24.95 48.87
N ASN A 390 39.93 25.58 49.41
CA ASN A 390 40.06 26.65 50.41
C ASN A 390 40.70 26.13 51.72
N GLU A 391 40.34 24.92 52.16
CA GLU A 391 40.95 24.26 53.34
C GLU A 391 42.44 23.98 53.11
N ILE A 392 42.84 23.48 51.94
CA ILE A 392 44.23 23.27 51.55
C ILE A 392 45.00 24.58 51.48
N GLN A 393 44.43 25.64 50.89
CA GLN A 393 45.06 26.97 50.85
C GLN A 393 45.29 27.53 52.26
N LEU A 394 44.30 27.39 53.16
CA LEU A 394 44.42 27.81 54.56
C LEU A 394 45.50 27.01 55.30
N ALA A 395 45.59 25.68 55.08
CA ALA A 395 46.62 24.84 55.66
C ALA A 395 48.02 25.24 55.15
N ASN A 396 48.18 25.43 53.84
CA ASN A 396 49.42 25.85 53.20
C ASN A 396 49.90 27.21 53.73
N SER A 397 49.00 28.16 54.00
CA SER A 397 49.35 29.47 54.58
C SER A 397 50.03 29.38 55.96
N ARG A 398 49.73 28.31 56.72
CA ARG A 398 50.26 28.05 58.07
C ARG A 398 51.53 27.19 58.07
N LEU A 399 51.81 26.49 56.97
CA LEU A 399 52.92 25.54 56.85
C LEU A 399 54.30 26.14 57.23
N PRO A 400 54.69 27.35 56.76
CA PRO A 400 56.02 27.90 57.07
C PRO A 400 56.19 28.25 58.56
N GLU A 401 55.11 28.70 59.21
CA GLU A 401 55.11 29.00 60.65
C GLU A 401 55.25 27.71 61.48
N LEU A 402 54.55 26.64 61.08
CA LEU A 402 54.64 25.33 61.71
C LEU A 402 56.03 24.68 61.50
N GLU A 403 56.62 24.83 60.32
CA GLU A 403 58.01 24.41 60.07
C GLU A 403 59.02 25.15 60.95
N LEU A 404 58.89 26.47 61.08
CA LEU A 404 59.77 27.27 61.93
C LEU A 404 59.60 26.90 63.40
N LYS A 405 58.37 26.68 63.87
CA LYS A 405 58.07 26.15 65.21
C LYS A 405 58.72 24.78 65.42
N LYS A 406 58.64 23.86 64.45
CA LYS A 406 59.29 22.54 64.48
C LYS A 406 60.82 22.64 64.56
N LYS A 407 61.44 23.45 63.70
CA LYS A 407 62.90 23.71 63.70
C LYS A 407 63.38 24.28 65.05
N ASN A 408 62.63 25.23 65.62
CA ASN A 408 62.92 25.80 66.94
C ASN A 408 62.70 24.83 68.10
N ALA A 409 61.70 23.94 68.02
CA ALA A 409 61.47 22.89 69.01
C ALA A 409 62.62 21.87 69.03
N LEU A 410 63.00 21.33 67.86
CA LEU A 410 64.13 20.40 67.71
C LEU A 410 65.46 21.00 68.19
N LYS A 411 65.69 22.31 67.99
CA LYS A 411 66.87 23.00 68.53
C LYS A 411 66.86 23.05 70.06
N ARG A 412 65.72 23.37 70.69
CA ARG A 412 65.59 23.36 72.16
C ARG A 412 65.74 21.96 72.73
N GLU A 413 65.20 20.96 72.05
CA GLU A 413 65.35 19.54 72.41
C GLU A 413 66.82 19.12 72.40
N SER A 414 67.58 19.45 71.35
CA SER A 414 69.02 19.15 71.30
C SER A 414 69.84 19.96 72.33
N GLU A 415 69.47 21.22 72.61
CA GLU A 415 70.05 22.02 73.69
C GLU A 415 69.77 21.44 75.09
N ILE A 416 68.59 20.83 75.29
CA ILE A 416 68.25 20.13 76.54
C ILE A 416 69.05 18.84 76.64
N LEU A 417 69.02 17.98 75.62
CA LEU A 417 69.77 16.72 75.61
C LEU A 417 71.27 16.94 75.83
N ALA A 418 71.86 17.98 75.20
CA ALA A 418 73.26 18.35 75.42
C ALA A 418 73.57 18.80 76.86
N LYS A 419 72.63 19.48 77.54
CA LYS A 419 72.78 19.87 78.96
C LYS A 419 72.72 18.67 79.91
N PHE A 420 71.93 17.65 79.59
CA PHE A 420 71.80 16.45 80.40
C PHE A 420 72.80 15.33 80.02
N ALA A 421 73.53 15.46 78.90
CA ALA A 421 74.54 14.49 78.47
C ALA A 421 75.63 14.16 79.52
N PRO A 422 76.12 15.08 80.39
CA PRO A 422 77.07 14.73 81.45
C PRO A 422 76.50 13.80 82.55
N LEU A 423 75.18 13.58 82.58
CA LEU A 423 74.51 12.64 83.48
C LEU A 423 74.22 11.29 82.79
N GLN A 424 74.57 11.13 81.52
CA GLN A 424 74.39 9.88 80.77
C GLN A 424 75.39 8.83 81.26
N GLY A 425 74.89 7.85 82.02
CA GLY A 425 75.70 6.84 82.71
C GLY A 425 75.81 7.07 84.23
N PHE A 426 75.19 8.11 84.77
CA PHE A 426 75.11 8.34 86.21
C PHE A 426 74.01 7.45 86.83
N SER A 427 74.38 6.24 87.26
CA SER A 427 73.53 5.43 88.14
C SER A 427 73.63 5.91 89.58
N LEU A 428 72.54 5.75 90.33
CA LEU A 428 72.62 5.58 91.79
C LEU A 428 73.01 4.12 92.12
#